data_AF-E7N8C4-F1
#
_entry.id   AF-E7N8C4-F1
#
_cell.length_a   1.000
_cell.length_b   1.000
_cell.length_c   1.000
_cell.angle_alpha   90.00
_cell.angle_beta   90.00
_cell.angle_gamma   90.00
#
_symmetry.space_group_name_H-M   'P 1'
#
loop_
_entity.id
_entity.type
_entity.pdbx_description
1 polymer ?
#
loop_
_entity_poly.entity_id
_entity_poly.type
_entity_poly.pdbx_seq_one_letter_code
_entity_poly.pdbx_strand_id
1 'polypeptide(L)' 'MTAEVGAARHSLSVADLAAWVRLSAALVAEYAEELTDLDAAIGDADHGANMKRGLA' A
#
# COMPACT_ATOMS: atom_id res chain seq x y z
N MET A 1 -21.43 -32.21 22.79
CA MET A 1 -20.49 -31.11 23.07
C MET A 1 -19.72 -30.82 21.79
N THR A 2 -20.35 -30.07 20.88
CA THR A 2 -19.74 -29.65 19.62
C THR A 2 -18.79 -28.51 19.95
N ALA A 3 -17.49 -28.77 19.90
CA ALA A 3 -16.49 -27.72 20.03
C ALA A 3 -16.68 -26.75 18.85
N GLU A 4 -16.90 -25.47 19.16
CA GLU A 4 -16.92 -24.41 18.18
C GLU A 4 -15.56 -24.39 17.47
N VAL A 5 -15.58 -24.58 16.15
CA VAL A 5 -14.44 -24.28 15.30
C VAL A 5 -14.33 -22.76 15.24
N GLY A 6 -13.69 -22.17 16.25
CA GLY A 6 -13.39 -20.76 16.27
C GLY A 6 -12.40 -20.44 15.16
N ALA A 7 -12.89 -19.91 14.04
CA ALA A 7 -12.03 -19.31 13.03
C ALA A 7 -11.14 -18.27 13.73
N ALA A 8 -9.82 -18.41 13.59
CA ALA A 8 -8.86 -17.50 14.22
C ALA A 8 -9.20 -16.06 13.83
N ARG A 9 -9.47 -15.21 14.82
CA ARG A 9 -9.67 -13.78 14.59
C ARG A 9 -8.32 -13.18 14.19
N HIS A 10 -8.22 -12.66 12.97
CA HIS A 10 -7.07 -11.88 12.54
C HIS A 10 -7.15 -10.49 13.19
N SER A 11 -6.14 -10.12 13.96
CA SER A 11 -6.00 -8.79 14.55
C SER A 11 -4.77 -8.09 13.99
N LEU A 12 -4.92 -6.82 13.61
CA LEU A 12 -3.79 -5.94 13.29
C LEU A 12 -3.53 -5.01 14.48
N SER A 13 -2.26 -4.89 14.85
CA SER A 13 -1.80 -3.89 15.81
C SER A 13 -1.59 -2.53 15.12
N VAL A 14 -1.51 -1.48 15.92
CA VAL A 14 -1.10 -0.14 15.42
C VAL A 14 0.31 -0.18 14.82
N ALA A 15 1.19 -1.04 15.36
CA ALA A 15 2.54 -1.21 14.81
C ALA A 15 2.51 -1.80 13.41
N ASP A 16 1.60 -2.75 13.14
CA ASP A 16 1.43 -3.35 11.81
C ASP A 16 0.96 -2.30 10.80
N LEU A 17 0.00 -1.45 11.19
CA LEU A 17 -0.48 -0.36 10.34
C LEU A 17 0.61 0.69 10.07
N ALA A 18 1.40 1.04 11.09
CA ALA A 18 2.51 1.96 10.93
C ALA A 18 3.61 1.38 10.03
N ALA A 19 3.88 0.08 10.13
CA ALA A 19 4.81 -0.61 9.24
C ALA A 19 4.28 -0.63 7.81
N TRP A 20 3.00 -0.90 7.61
CA TRP A 20 2.37 -0.89 6.30
C TRP A 20 2.50 0.46 5.60
N VAL A 21 2.24 1.57 6.29
CA VAL A 21 2.41 2.92 5.71
C VAL A 21 3.85 3.17 5.28
N ARG A 22 4.84 2.85 6.12
CA ARG A 22 6.26 3.04 5.80
C ARG A 22 6.72 2.17 4.63
N LEU A 23 6.28 0.91 4.59
CA LEU A 23 6.60 0.00 3.49
C LEU A 23 5.94 0.44 2.19
N SER A 24 4.71 0.93 2.25
CA SER A 24 4.01 1.48 1.08
C SER A 24 4.72 2.71 0.54
N ALA A 25 5.16 3.62 1.41
CA ALA A 25 5.95 4.79 1.01
C ALA A 25 7.27 4.39 0.32
N ALA A 26 7.98 3.40 0.87
CA ALA A 26 9.22 2.90 0.27
C ALA A 26 8.99 2.30 -1.12
N LEU A 27 7.98 1.45 -1.28
CA LEU A 27 7.63 0.84 -2.56
C LEU A 27 7.16 1.90 -3.57
N VAL A 28 6.30 2.83 -3.17
CA VAL A 28 5.87 3.93 -4.06
C VAL A 28 7.05 4.79 -4.50
N ALA A 29 8.01 5.05 -3.61
CA ALA A 29 9.21 5.81 -3.98
C ALA A 29 10.10 5.05 -4.98
N GLU A 30 10.21 3.72 -4.84
CA GLU A 30 10.96 2.83 -5.74
C GLU A 30 10.32 2.74 -7.13
N TYR A 31 8.98 2.59 -7.20
CA TYR A 31 8.24 2.37 -8.44
C TYR A 31 7.53 3.63 -8.97
N ALA A 32 7.90 4.82 -8.51
CA ALA A 32 7.24 6.06 -8.91
C ALA A 32 7.31 6.32 -10.43
N GLU A 33 8.42 5.99 -11.08
CA GLU A 33 8.55 6.16 -12.54
C GLU A 33 7.64 5.19 -13.28
N GLU A 34 7.62 3.92 -12.90
CA GLU A 34 6.73 2.90 -13.50
C GLU A 34 5.25 3.27 -13.33
N LEU A 35 4.86 3.80 -12.16
CA LEU A 35 3.50 4.30 -11.92
C LEU A 35 3.15 5.49 -12.84
N THR A 36 4.10 6.38 -13.10
CA THR A 36 3.93 7.47 -14.06
C THR A 36 3.86 6.96 -15.50
N ASP A 37 4.65 5.97 -15.89
CA ASP A 37 4.63 5.38 -17.23
C ASP A 37 3.31 4.65 -17.52
N LEU A 38 2.81 3.88 -16.55
CA LEU A 38 1.51 3.21 -16.64
C LEU A 38 0.36 4.22 -16.77
N ASP A 39 0.43 5.31 -16.01
CA ASP A 39 -0.55 6.39 -16.08
C ASP A 39 -0.46 7.16 -17.40
N ALA A 40 0.73 7.41 -17.94
CA ALA A 40 0.92 8.05 -19.24
C ALA A 40 0.25 7.29 -20.39
N ALA A 41 0.09 5.96 -20.28
CA ALA A 41 -0.56 5.16 -21.30
C ALA A 41 -2.06 5.45 -21.45
N ILE A 42 -2.73 5.93 -20.39
CA ILE A 42 -4.20 6.12 -20.34
C ILE A 42 -4.67 7.38 -19.60
N GLY A 43 -3.75 8.24 -19.18
CA GLY A 43 -3.96 9.35 -18.24
C GLY A 43 -3.00 10.51 -18.48
N ASP A 44 -2.69 11.27 -17.43
CA ASP A 44 -1.92 12.53 -17.51
C ASP A 44 -0.49 12.42 -17.00
N ALA A 45 -0.03 11.20 -16.70
CA ALA A 45 1.35 10.87 -16.32
C ALA A 45 1.80 11.47 -14.98
N ASP A 46 0.86 11.77 -14.09
CA ASP A 46 1.15 12.41 -12.80
C ASP A 46 1.06 11.45 -11.61
N HIS A 47 0.54 10.23 -11.82
CA HIS A 47 0.19 9.32 -10.72
C HIS A 47 1.38 9.00 -9.81
N GLY A 48 2.51 8.58 -10.37
CA GLY A 48 3.70 8.24 -9.59
C GLY A 48 4.25 9.42 -8.78
N ALA A 49 4.29 10.61 -9.41
CA ALA A 49 4.69 11.85 -8.73
C ALA A 49 3.72 12.25 -7.61
N ASN A 50 2.42 12.06 -7.81
CA ASN A 50 1.39 12.34 -6.82
C ASN A 50 1.49 11.41 -5.62
N MET A 51 1.65 10.10 -5.86
CA MET A 51 1.78 9.10 -4.81
C MET A 51 3.08 9.28 -4.00
N LYS A 52 4.22 9.52 -4.68
CA LYS A 52 5.50 9.79 -4.02
C LYS A 52 5.43 11.03 -3.13
N ARG A 53 4.74 12.09 -3.57
CA ARG A 53 4.56 13.31 -2.78
C ARG A 53 3.66 13.11 -1.56
N GLY A 54 2.59 12.32 -1.70
CA GLY A 54 1.63 12.10 -0.61
C GLY A 54 2.12 11.14 0.48
N LEU A 55 3.05 10.24 0.15
CA LEU A 55 3.57 9.22 1.07
C LEU A 55 4.96 9.52 1.63
N ALA A 56 5.60 10.62 1.22
CA ALA A 56 6.90 11.07 1.72
C ALA A 56 6.86 11.56 3.18
#